data_AF-A0A1S8BCK1-F1
#
_entry.id   AF-A0A1S8BCK1-F1
#
_cell.length_a   1.000
_cell.length_b   1.000
_cell.length_c   1.000
_cell.angle_alpha   90.00
_cell.angle_beta   90.00
_cell.angle_gamma   90.00
#
_symmetry.space_group_name_H-M   'P 1'
#
loop_
_entity.id
_entity.type
_entity.pdbx_description
1 polymer ?
#
loop_
_entity_poly.entity_id
_entity_poly.type
_entity_poly.pdbx_seq_one_letter_code
_entity_poly.pdbx_strand_id
1 'polypeptide(L)'
;MAYLAKVPDATAEDVTGLSWFKIYADGLDGSSGTWAVDKLVDNAGKVSFTMPTCIPDGNYLLRVELIALHGASTYPGAQLYMECAQINVTGGSASEAPSGVAFPGAYKTDDPGIVFNLYYPTPTSYAIPGPTVLSC
;
A
#
# COMPACT_ATOMS: atom_id res chain seq x y z
N MET A 1 3.71 -0.75 1.22
CA MET A 1 2.25 -0.96 1.38
C MET A 1 1.80 -2.08 0.47
N ALA A 2 0.69 -2.75 0.79
CA ALA A 2 0.04 -3.71 -0.12
C ALA A 2 -1.47 -3.52 -0.16
N TYR A 3 -2.04 -3.72 -1.34
CA TYR A 3 -3.47 -3.55 -1.64
C TYR A 3 -3.98 -4.75 -2.43
N LEU A 4 -5.25 -5.06 -2.26
CA LEU A 4 -5.97 -6.04 -3.07
C LEU A 4 -7.11 -5.37 -3.84
N ALA A 5 -7.36 -5.83 -5.05
CA ALA A 5 -8.59 -5.57 -5.79
C ALA A 5 -9.17 -6.90 -6.27
N LYS A 6 -10.43 -7.17 -5.94
CA LYS A 6 -11.13 -8.36 -6.43
C LYS A 6 -11.42 -8.19 -7.91
N VAL A 7 -11.12 -9.21 -8.71
CA VAL A 7 -11.33 -9.19 -10.15
C VAL A 7 -11.98 -10.49 -10.61
N PRO A 8 -12.76 -10.49 -11.71
CA PRO A 8 -13.24 -11.73 -12.32
C PRO A 8 -12.09 -12.61 -12.82
N ASP A 9 -11.08 -11.98 -13.42
CA ASP A 9 -9.90 -12.63 -14.00
C ASP A 9 -8.65 -11.83 -13.64
N ALA A 10 -7.70 -12.47 -12.95
CA ALA A 10 -6.44 -11.84 -12.55
C ALA A 10 -5.43 -11.71 -13.70
N THR A 11 -5.72 -12.29 -14.87
CA THR A 11 -4.87 -12.23 -16.07
C THR A 11 -5.33 -11.16 -17.07
N ALA A 12 -6.41 -10.43 -16.76
CA ALA A 12 -6.93 -9.38 -17.62
C ALA A 12 -5.90 -8.25 -17.83
N GLU A 13 -5.80 -7.75 -19.07
CA GLU A 13 -4.85 -6.70 -19.44
C GLU A 13 -5.27 -5.30 -18.95
N ASP A 14 -6.58 -5.06 -18.81
CA ASP A 14 -7.11 -3.80 -18.28
C ASP A 14 -7.31 -3.89 -16.76
N VAL A 15 -6.60 -3.02 -16.04
CA VAL A 15 -6.60 -2.93 -14.58
C VAL A 15 -7.16 -1.59 -14.08
N THR A 16 -7.84 -0.84 -14.95
CA THR A 16 -8.45 0.45 -14.62
C THR A 16 -9.82 0.27 -13.94
N GLY A 17 -10.28 1.29 -13.21
CA GLY A 17 -11.60 1.28 -12.58
C GLY A 17 -11.79 0.27 -11.43
N LEU A 18 -10.71 -0.36 -10.97
CA LEU A 18 -10.75 -1.34 -9.90
C LEU A 18 -10.93 -0.70 -8.52
N SER A 19 -11.52 -1.45 -7.61
CA SER A 19 -11.77 -1.06 -6.21
C SER A 19 -10.72 -1.69 -5.30
N TRP A 20 -9.71 -0.90 -4.90
CA TRP A 20 -8.56 -1.35 -4.12
C TRP A 20 -8.77 -1.12 -2.62
N PHE A 21 -8.48 -2.11 -1.79
CA PHE A 21 -8.44 -1.95 -0.33
C PHE A 21 -7.04 -2.28 0.20
N LYS A 22 -6.59 -1.53 1.20
CA LYS A 22 -5.24 -1.70 1.78
C LYS A 22 -5.26 -2.88 2.74
N ILE A 23 -4.30 -3.79 2.61
CA ILE A 23 -4.16 -4.96 3.49
C ILE A 23 -2.90 -4.91 4.35
N TYR A 24 -1.95 -4.05 4.01
CA TYR A 24 -0.72 -3.88 4.76
C TYR A 24 -0.12 -2.49 4.57
N ALA A 25 0.43 -1.96 5.64
CA ALA A 25 1.18 -0.72 5.65
C ALA A 25 2.32 -0.80 6.67
N ASP A 26 3.47 -0.25 6.30
CA ASP A 26 4.56 0.08 7.22
C ASP A 26 5.15 1.41 6.75
N GLY A 27 5.66 2.19 7.69
CA GLY A 27 6.11 3.56 7.48
C GLY A 27 7.28 3.91 8.38
N LEU A 28 7.24 5.09 8.99
CA LEU A 28 8.19 5.48 10.02
C LEU A 28 7.77 4.92 11.37
N ASP A 29 8.64 4.16 12.01
CA ASP A 29 8.54 3.89 13.45
C ASP A 29 9.09 5.11 14.21
N GLY A 30 8.19 5.90 14.79
CA GLY A 30 8.54 7.12 15.51
C GLY A 30 9.40 6.92 16.76
N SER A 31 9.48 5.70 17.29
CA SER A 31 10.28 5.39 18.47
C SER A 31 11.74 5.10 18.14
N SER A 32 12.00 4.39 17.05
CA SER A 32 13.34 4.01 16.59
C SER A 32 13.90 4.95 15.53
N GLY A 33 13.04 5.70 14.83
CA GLY A 33 13.41 6.48 13.65
C GLY A 33 13.56 5.62 12.39
N THR A 34 13.31 4.32 12.47
CA THR A 34 13.49 3.37 11.38
C THR A 34 12.34 3.46 10.38
N TRP A 35 12.66 3.58 9.10
CA TRP A 35 11.68 3.53 8.02
C TRP A 35 11.44 2.10 7.53
N ALA A 36 10.27 1.86 6.95
CA ALA A 36 9.95 0.60 6.28
C ALA A 36 10.98 0.23 5.19
N VAL A 37 11.58 1.21 4.52
CA VAL A 37 12.64 0.98 3.52
C VAL A 37 13.93 0.47 4.14
N ASP A 38 14.25 0.86 5.38
CA ASP A 38 15.42 0.37 6.10
C ASP A 38 15.22 -1.11 6.45
N LYS A 39 14.04 -1.45 7.00
CA LYS A 39 13.66 -2.84 7.29
C LYS A 39 13.67 -3.71 6.03
N LEU A 40 13.23 -3.18 4.89
CA LEU A 40 13.26 -3.86 3.60
C LEU A 40 14.70 -4.21 3.19
N VAL A 41 15.63 -3.25 3.29
CA VAL A 41 17.04 -3.45 2.97
C VAL A 41 17.67 -4.47 3.91
N ASP A 42 17.45 -4.33 5.22
CA ASP A 42 17.96 -5.25 6.23
C ASP A 42 17.43 -6.69 6.05
N ASN A 43 16.21 -6.83 5.52
CA ASN A 43 15.59 -8.11 5.21
C ASN A 43 15.84 -8.58 3.76
N ALA A 44 16.92 -8.12 3.13
CA ALA A 44 17.34 -8.53 1.79
C ALA A 44 16.24 -8.37 0.72
N GLY A 45 15.50 -7.26 0.77
CA GLY A 45 14.45 -6.92 -0.19
C GLY A 45 13.12 -7.62 0.05
N LYS A 46 12.92 -8.24 1.22
CA LYS A 46 11.70 -8.98 1.53
C LYS A 46 10.77 -8.18 2.44
N VAL A 47 9.49 -8.16 2.09
CA VAL A 47 8.39 -7.69 2.95
C VAL A 47 7.44 -8.86 3.19
N SER A 48 7.11 -9.11 4.44
CA SER A 48 6.14 -10.13 4.84
C SER A 48 4.93 -9.46 5.46
N PHE A 49 3.74 -9.91 5.05
CA PHE A 49 2.47 -9.51 5.63
C PHE A 49 1.48 -10.68 5.57
N THR A 50 0.49 -10.66 6.45
CA THR A 50 -0.53 -11.71 6.55
C THR A 50 -1.71 -11.35 5.64
N MET A 51 -2.20 -12.34 4.89
CA MET A 51 -3.42 -12.16 4.10
C MET A 51 -4.66 -12.09 5.02
N PRO A 52 -5.60 -11.18 4.75
CA PRO A 52 -6.83 -11.11 5.53
C PRO A 52 -7.65 -12.39 5.35
N THR A 53 -8.22 -12.89 6.44
CA THR A 53 -9.04 -14.12 6.45
C THR A 53 -10.53 -13.84 6.22
N CYS A 54 -10.96 -12.59 6.33
CA CYS A 54 -12.36 -12.18 6.25
C CYS A 54 -12.85 -11.87 4.83
N ILE A 55 -11.97 -11.84 3.83
CA ILE A 55 -12.33 -11.52 2.44
C ILE A 55 -12.86 -12.76 1.68
N PRO A 56 -13.65 -12.59 0.60
CA PRO A 56 -14.10 -13.71 -0.21
C PRO A 56 -12.99 -14.37 -1.01
N ASP A 57 -13.08 -15.67 -1.22
CA ASP A 57 -12.23 -16.42 -2.15
C ASP A 57 -12.34 -15.92 -3.60
N GLY A 58 -11.32 -16.18 -4.41
CA GLY A 58 -11.30 -15.94 -5.85
C GLY A 58 -10.10 -15.13 -6.32
N ASN A 59 -10.22 -14.57 -7.53
CA ASN A 59 -9.13 -13.85 -8.19
C ASN A 59 -8.96 -12.43 -7.64
N TYR A 60 -7.71 -12.04 -7.40
CA TYR A 60 -7.33 -10.69 -6.99
C TYR A 60 -6.06 -10.23 -7.72
N LEU A 61 -5.95 -8.92 -7.91
CA LEU A 61 -4.67 -8.28 -8.13
C LEU A 61 -4.10 -7.82 -6.78
N LEU A 62 -2.83 -8.12 -6.54
CA LEU A 62 -2.06 -7.69 -5.39
C LEU A 62 -1.09 -6.59 -5.82
N ARG A 63 -1.42 -5.34 -5.49
CA ARG A 63 -0.55 -4.19 -5.72
C ARG A 63 0.37 -4.01 -4.51
N VAL A 64 1.67 -4.15 -4.70
CA VAL A 64 2.68 -3.85 -3.68
C VAL A 64 3.39 -2.56 -4.08
N GLU A 65 3.63 -1.67 -3.11
CA GLU A 65 4.22 -0.37 -3.37
C GLU A 65 5.23 0.07 -2.31
N LEU A 66 6.30 0.70 -2.79
CA LEU A 66 7.28 1.47 -2.04
C LEU A 66 7.18 2.94 -2.47
N ILE A 67 7.17 3.87 -1.50
CA ILE A 67 7.24 5.32 -1.78
C ILE A 67 8.57 5.85 -1.25
N ALA A 68 9.40 6.40 -2.14
CA ALA A 68 10.63 7.09 -1.75
C ALA A 68 10.38 8.60 -1.59
N LEU A 69 10.79 9.15 -0.44
CA LEU A 69 10.42 10.50 0.00
C LEU A 69 11.58 11.50 -0.04
N HIS A 70 12.77 11.10 -0.50
CA HIS A 70 13.97 11.96 -0.48
C HIS A 70 13.82 13.22 -1.35
N GLY A 71 12.95 13.20 -2.37
CA GLY A 71 12.59 14.37 -3.18
C GLY A 71 11.21 14.96 -2.88
N ALA A 72 10.52 14.51 -1.82
CA ALA A 72 9.09 14.76 -1.63
C ALA A 72 8.73 16.08 -0.92
N SER A 73 9.69 16.98 -0.67
CA SER A 73 9.40 18.24 0.04
C SER A 73 8.47 19.19 -0.72
N THR A 74 8.30 18.97 -2.02
CA THR A 74 7.31 19.64 -2.89
C THR A 74 6.67 18.62 -3.82
N TYR A 75 5.50 18.94 -4.36
CA TYR A 75 4.87 18.16 -5.44
C TYR A 75 5.15 18.80 -6.82
N PRO A 76 5.50 18.01 -7.86
CA PRO A 76 5.84 16.59 -7.81
C PRO A 76 7.21 16.36 -7.14
N GLY A 77 7.40 15.19 -6.52
CA GLY A 77 8.65 14.88 -5.81
C GLY A 77 8.73 13.47 -5.23
N ALA A 78 7.66 12.98 -4.60
CA ALA A 78 7.58 11.59 -4.16
C ALA A 78 7.68 10.61 -5.36
N GLN A 79 8.40 9.52 -5.17
CA GLN A 79 8.60 8.49 -6.20
C GLN A 79 7.87 7.21 -5.77
N LEU A 80 6.89 6.79 -6.57
CA LEU A 80 6.03 5.65 -6.29
C LEU A 80 6.49 4.47 -7.15
N TYR A 81 6.97 3.40 -6.51
CA TYR A 81 7.43 2.18 -7.16
C TYR A 81 6.45 1.05 -6.82
N MET A 82 5.80 0.47 -7.82
CA MET A 82 4.72 -0.46 -7.59
C MET A 82 4.59 -1.47 -8.72
N GLU A 83 4.19 -2.67 -8.35
CA GLU A 83 3.88 -3.74 -9.30
C GLU A 83 2.63 -4.48 -8.82
N CYS A 84 1.97 -5.18 -9.74
CA CYS A 84 0.83 -6.02 -9.44
C CYS A 84 1.18 -7.49 -9.66
N ALA A 85 0.89 -8.33 -8.65
CA ALA A 85 0.88 -9.78 -8.79
C ALA A 85 -0.55 -10.29 -9.00
N GLN A 86 -0.67 -11.37 -9.76
CA GLN A 86 -1.94 -12.06 -10.02
C GLN A 86 -2.06 -13.21 -9.02
N ILE A 87 -3.11 -13.22 -8.20
CA ILE A 87 -3.28 -14.25 -7.16
C ILE A 87 -4.71 -14.81 -7.14
N ASN A 88 -4.83 -16.05 -6.69
CA ASN A 88 -6.11 -16.66 -6.34
C ASN A 88 -6.14 -16.88 -4.82
N VAL A 89 -7.03 -16.18 -4.13
CA VAL A 89 -7.20 -16.28 -2.68
C VAL A 89 -8.15 -17.44 -2.39
N THR A 90 -7.77 -18.29 -1.42
CA THR A 90 -8.55 -19.44 -0.97
C THR A 90 -8.60 -19.48 0.56
N GLY A 91 -9.70 -19.99 1.13
CA GLY A 91 -9.85 -20.19 2.58
C GLY A 91 -10.31 -18.94 3.35
N GLY A 92 -10.78 -17.91 2.65
CA GLY A 92 -11.41 -16.74 3.24
C GLY A 92 -12.86 -16.99 3.65
N SER A 93 -13.31 -16.35 4.73
CA SER A 93 -14.66 -16.54 5.28
C SER A 93 -15.75 -15.77 4.54
N ALA A 94 -15.37 -14.79 3.70
CA ALA A 94 -16.29 -13.83 3.09
C ALA A 94 -17.16 -13.05 4.10
N SER A 95 -16.72 -12.88 5.35
CA SER A 95 -17.45 -12.12 6.36
C SER A 95 -17.39 -10.60 6.15
N GLU A 96 -16.43 -10.12 5.37
CA GLU A 96 -16.25 -8.72 5.01
C GLU A 96 -16.28 -8.52 3.49
N ALA A 97 -16.87 -7.39 3.07
CA ALA A 97 -16.83 -6.91 1.69
C ALA A 97 -16.26 -5.48 1.69
N PRO A 98 -14.91 -5.34 1.71
CA PRO A 98 -14.26 -4.05 1.93
C PRO A 98 -14.67 -3.04 0.85
N SER A 99 -15.08 -1.85 1.26
CA SER A 99 -15.15 -0.71 0.35
C SER A 99 -13.72 -0.32 -0.05
N GLY A 100 -13.48 -0.19 -1.36
CA GLY A 100 -12.17 0.18 -1.88
C GLY A 100 -12.09 1.63 -2.34
N VAL A 101 -10.89 1.99 -2.80
CA VAL A 101 -10.54 3.27 -3.41
C VAL A 101 -10.04 3.03 -4.83
N ALA A 102 -10.03 4.08 -5.66
CA ALA A 102 -9.53 3.99 -7.03
C ALA A 102 -8.04 4.38 -7.13
N PHE A 103 -7.33 3.75 -8.05
CA PHE A 103 -6.03 4.22 -8.55
C PHE A 103 -6.15 4.48 -10.06
N PRO A 104 -5.95 5.73 -10.56
CA PRO A 104 -5.69 6.96 -9.80
C PRO A 104 -6.90 7.42 -8.95
N GLY A 105 -6.64 8.22 -7.91
CA GLY A 105 -7.67 8.86 -7.06
C GLY A 105 -7.40 8.77 -5.55
N ALA A 106 -6.89 7.64 -5.08
CA ALA A 106 -6.67 7.39 -3.64
C ALA A 106 -5.58 8.25 -3.02
N TYR A 107 -4.60 8.71 -3.81
CA TYR A 107 -3.54 9.62 -3.39
C TYR A 107 -3.76 10.99 -4.00
N LYS A 108 -3.63 12.02 -3.16
CA LYS A 108 -3.79 13.42 -3.55
C LYS A 108 -2.45 14.12 -3.61
N THR A 109 -2.39 15.19 -4.39
CA THR A 109 -1.18 16.00 -4.58
C THR A 109 -0.75 16.76 -3.33
N ASP A 110 -1.65 16.88 -2.34
CA ASP A 110 -1.46 17.57 -1.06
C ASP A 110 -1.54 16.62 0.15
N ASP A 111 -1.60 15.29 -0.07
CA ASP A 111 -1.57 14.34 1.03
C ASP A 111 -0.24 14.52 1.82
N PRO A 112 -0.28 14.54 3.17
CA PRO A 112 0.91 14.77 4.00
C PRO A 112 1.97 13.66 3.89
N GLY A 113 1.60 12.49 3.35
CA GLY A 113 2.53 11.42 3.00
C GLY A 113 3.11 11.52 1.58
N ILE A 114 2.54 12.38 0.72
CA ILE A 114 3.00 12.61 -0.65
C ILE A 114 3.85 13.87 -0.73
N VAL A 115 3.48 14.92 0.00
CA VAL A 115 4.31 16.12 0.21
C VAL A 115 4.87 16.07 1.62
N PHE A 116 6.13 15.69 1.73
CA PHE A 116 6.77 15.36 3.00
C PHE A 116 8.24 15.81 3.03
N ASN A 117 8.62 16.53 4.09
CA ASN A 117 10.01 16.88 4.34
C ASN A 117 10.66 15.81 5.23
N LEU A 118 11.50 14.98 4.62
CA LEU A 118 12.20 13.89 5.30
C LEU A 118 13.33 14.36 6.22
N TYR A 119 13.84 15.58 6.03
CA TYR A 119 15.14 15.99 6.56
C TYR A 119 15.05 16.91 7.79
N TYR A 120 14.23 17.96 7.75
CA TYR A 120 14.19 18.94 8.85
C TYR A 120 12.83 19.63 9.02
N PRO A 121 12.27 19.66 10.25
CA PRO A 121 12.75 18.92 11.43
C PRO A 121 12.70 17.41 11.19
N THR A 122 13.58 16.65 11.85
CA THR A 122 13.58 15.19 11.71
C THR A 122 12.20 14.66 12.09
N PRO A 123 11.49 13.97 11.18
CA PRO A 123 10.14 13.52 11.46
C PRO A 123 10.15 12.42 12.52
N THR A 124 9.14 12.44 13.39
CA THR A 124 8.86 11.39 14.39
C THR A 124 7.56 10.63 14.07
N SER A 125 6.85 11.03 13.01
CA SER A 125 5.67 10.35 12.52
C SER A 125 5.54 10.54 11.01
N TYR A 126 4.82 9.63 10.37
CA TYR A 126 4.56 9.67 8.94
C TYR A 126 3.13 9.21 8.66
N ALA A 127 2.36 10.06 7.99
CA ALA A 127 0.99 9.75 7.57
C ALA A 127 1.01 8.98 6.25
N ILE A 128 0.91 7.66 6.33
CA ILE A 128 0.90 6.79 5.14
C ILE A 128 -0.32 7.12 4.27
N PRO A 129 -0.15 7.41 2.96
CA PRO A 129 -1.24 7.85 2.10
C PRO A 129 -2.27 6.75 1.79
N GLY A 130 -3.47 7.15 1.36
CA GLY A 130 -4.60 6.27 1.04
C GLY A 130 -5.37 5.75 2.27
N PRO A 131 -6.27 4.76 2.08
CA PRO A 131 -7.19 4.30 3.14
C PRO A 131 -6.46 3.57 4.29
N THR A 132 -7.14 3.37 5.41
CA THR A 132 -6.63 2.52 6.50
C THR A 132 -6.49 1.07 6.08
N VAL A 133 -5.66 0.30 6.79
CA VAL A 133 -5.53 -1.15 6.58
C VAL A 133 -6.85 -1.83 6.97
N LEU A 134 -7.32 -2.77 6.15
CA LEU A 134 -8.45 -3.63 6.46
C LEU A 134 -8.14 -4.44 7.72
N SER A 135 -9.06 -4.41 8.70
CA SER A 135 -9.02 -5.31 9.85
C SER A 135 -10.11 -6.35 9.69
N CYS A 136 -9.72 -7.61 9.77
CA CYS A 136 -10.55 -8.64 10.37
C CYS A 136 -10.34 -8.56 11.91
#